data_AF-A0A1S0TZ68-F1
#
_entry.id   AF-A0A1S0TZ68-F1
#
_cell.length_a   1.000
_cell.length_b   1.000
_cell.length_c   1.000
_cell.angle_alpha   90.00
_cell.angle_beta   90.00
_cell.angle_gamma   90.00
#
_symmetry.space_group_name_H-M   'P 1'
#
loop_
_entity.id
_entity.type
_entity.pdbx_description
1 polymer ?
#
loop_
_entity_poly.entity_id
_entity_poly.type
_entity_poly.pdbx_seq_one_letter_code
_entity_poly.pdbx_strand_id
1 'polypeptide(L)'
;MGSAQSCEEGNPSDDLPKVIKIERSEIPEEYKTVAVSHDVVDQILSLGNSESGNVNDLRKQLAEEQELNRKLREQVKNLSEAKFSLQKTTTEKISVADLQARKDAFDETMERIEKQYFSYHPENVCKPIETDLMECIMKNKNKLLNCASFAVDLTKCTSDFREKILKEVSHL
;
A
#
# COMPACT_ATOMS: atom_id res chain seq x y z
N MET A 1 2.87 10.76 58.55
CA MET A 1 4.31 11.09 58.44
C MET A 1 4.76 10.46 57.12
N GLY A 2 4.87 11.21 56.01
CA GLY A 2 5.98 12.10 55.63
C GLY A 2 6.91 11.31 54.69
N SER A 3 7.36 11.72 53.50
CA SER A 3 7.39 13.03 52.83
C SER A 3 7.59 12.84 51.31
N ALA A 4 7.38 13.92 50.57
CA ALA A 4 7.31 14.03 49.12
C ALA A 4 8.66 14.18 48.37
N GLN A 5 8.59 13.90 47.06
CA GLN A 5 9.17 14.58 45.88
C GLN A 5 10.64 15.09 45.86
N SER A 6 11.34 14.80 44.75
CA SER A 6 11.87 15.86 43.87
C SER A 6 12.12 15.33 42.45
N CYS A 7 11.62 16.06 41.45
CA CYS A 7 12.10 16.04 40.06
C CYS A 7 13.38 16.90 39.95
N GLU A 8 14.00 16.83 38.77
CA GLU A 8 14.97 17.75 38.12
C GLU A 8 16.28 17.04 37.76
N GLU A 9 16.96 17.24 36.63
CA GLU A 9 16.69 17.88 35.34
C GLU A 9 17.92 17.50 34.51
N GLY A 10 17.77 16.57 33.57
CA GLY A 10 18.89 16.07 32.76
C GLY A 10 19.27 17.11 31.72
N ASN A 11 20.34 17.86 31.96
CA ASN A 11 20.93 18.77 30.97
C ASN A 11 21.46 17.97 29.76
N PRO A 12 21.09 18.33 28.52
CA PRO A 12 21.63 17.72 27.31
C PRO A 12 22.86 18.51 26.85
N SER A 13 24.07 18.10 27.24
CA SER A 13 25.29 18.69 26.66
C SER A 13 26.49 17.73 26.60
N ASP A 14 26.26 16.45 26.30
CA ASP A 14 27.33 15.44 26.18
C ASP A 14 27.67 15.10 24.72
N ASP A 15 27.64 16.09 23.81
CA ASP A 15 27.95 15.85 22.39
C ASP A 15 28.87 16.92 21.77
N LEU A 16 29.85 17.39 22.56
CA LEU A 16 30.97 18.17 22.04
C LEU A 16 32.28 17.42 22.34
N PRO A 17 33.17 17.23 21.34
CA PRO A 17 34.43 16.56 21.56
C PRO A 17 35.23 17.30 22.63
N LYS A 18 35.79 16.56 23.59
CA LYS A 18 36.61 17.12 24.68
C LYS A 18 37.88 17.74 24.10
N VAL A 19 37.83 19.03 23.79
CA VAL A 19 39.00 19.79 23.31
C VAL A 19 39.92 20.05 24.50
N ILE A 20 41.06 19.37 24.54
CA ILE A 20 42.11 19.64 25.51
C ILE A 20 42.93 20.83 24.98
N LYS A 21 42.89 21.94 25.70
CA LYS A 21 43.70 23.13 25.39
C LYS A 21 44.94 23.10 26.27
N ILE A 22 46.10 22.88 25.68
CA ILE A 22 47.39 22.91 26.37
C ILE A 22 47.91 24.36 26.34
N GLU A 23 48.19 24.93 27.51
CA GLU A 23 48.79 26.27 27.58
C GLU A 23 50.30 26.21 27.33
N ARG A 24 50.88 27.28 26.78
CA ARG A 24 52.33 27.31 26.48
C ARG A 24 53.21 27.16 27.74
N SER A 25 52.66 27.48 28.91
CA SER A 25 53.28 27.30 30.22
C SER A 25 53.36 25.83 30.66
N GLU A 26 52.57 24.95 30.06
CA GLU A 26 52.51 23.52 30.39
C GLU A 26 53.47 22.68 29.52
N ILE A 27 54.12 23.31 28.54
CA ILE A 27 55.09 22.65 27.65
C ILE A 27 56.43 22.58 28.38
N PRO A 28 57.01 21.39 28.60
CA PRO A 28 58.32 21.25 29.23
C PRO A 28 59.41 21.96 28.41
N GLU A 29 60.40 22.55 29.10
CA GLU A 29 61.47 23.35 28.47
C GLU A 29 62.28 22.53 27.45
N GLU A 30 62.34 21.21 27.61
CA GLU A 30 63.01 20.27 26.71
C GLU A 30 62.39 20.23 25.30
N TYR A 31 61.11 20.58 25.17
CA TYR A 31 60.38 20.55 23.90
C TYR A 31 60.19 21.94 23.28
N LYS A 32 60.63 23.00 23.97
CA LYS A 32 60.40 24.39 23.57
C LYS A 32 61.21 24.81 22.34
N THR A 33 62.32 24.12 22.07
CA THR A 33 63.27 24.40 20.98
C THR A 33 63.11 23.48 19.78
N VAL A 34 62.23 22.47 19.87
CA VAL A 34 62.00 21.52 18.78
C VAL A 34 61.07 22.16 17.75
N ALA A 35 61.64 22.69 16.67
CA ALA A 35 60.87 23.20 15.55
C ALA A 35 60.39 22.04 14.66
N VAL A 36 59.09 22.02 14.36
CA VAL A 36 58.52 21.13 13.36
C VAL A 36 58.72 21.76 11.98
N SER A 37 59.14 20.98 10.98
CA SER A 37 59.28 21.48 9.61
C SER A 37 57.95 22.03 9.10
N HIS A 38 58.00 23.16 8.37
CA HIS A 38 56.83 23.78 7.75
C HIS A 38 56.08 22.79 6.85
N ASP A 39 56.80 21.90 6.16
CA ASP A 39 56.21 20.88 5.29
C ASP A 39 55.31 19.89 6.04
N VAL A 40 55.67 19.53 7.28
CA VAL A 40 54.87 18.62 8.13
C VAL A 40 53.63 19.33 8.67
N VAL A 41 53.76 20.61 9.01
CA VAL A 41 52.64 21.45 9.45
C VAL A 41 51.64 21.63 8.31
N ASP A 42 52.11 21.93 7.10
CA ASP A 42 51.28 22.07 5.90
C ASP A 42 50.62 20.75 5.50
N GLN A 43 51.33 19.62 5.65
CA GLN A 43 50.76 18.29 5.40
C GLN A 43 49.62 17.96 6.37
N ILE A 44 49.74 18.27 7.67
CA ILE A 44 48.69 18.04 8.66
C ILE A 44 47.50 18.98 8.44
N LEU A 45 47.75 20.26 8.15
CA LEU A 45 46.70 21.25 7.86
C LEU A 45 45.93 20.91 6.57
N SER A 46 46.62 20.39 5.55
CA SER A 46 45.98 19.93 4.30
C SER A 46 45.27 18.59 4.45
N LEU A 47 45.75 17.67 5.30
CA LEU A 47 45.06 16.41 5.61
C LEU A 47 43.71 16.66 6.30
N GLY A 48 43.63 17.65 7.20
CA GLY A 48 42.38 18.08 7.81
C GLY A 48 41.41 18.79 6.84
N ASN A 49 41.91 19.28 5.69
CA ASN A 49 41.12 20.03 4.71
C ASN A 49 40.66 19.16 3.51
N SER A 50 41.38 18.09 3.18
CA SER A 50 41.04 17.18 2.07
C SER A 50 39.87 16.23 2.40
N GLU A 51 39.57 16.02 3.68
CA GLU A 51 38.35 15.30 4.13
C GLU A 51 37.10 16.20 4.16
N SER A 52 37.26 17.52 4.11
CA SER A 52 36.14 18.47 4.31
C SER A 52 35.04 18.35 3.26
N GLY A 53 35.38 18.03 2.01
CA GLY A 53 34.41 17.82 0.93
C GLY A 53 33.55 16.58 1.16
N ASN A 54 34.18 15.45 1.46
CA ASN A 54 33.49 14.18 1.71
C ASN A 54 32.70 14.21 3.03
N VAL A 55 33.23 14.84 4.08
CA VAL A 55 32.55 14.97 5.37
C VAL A 55 31.33 15.89 5.27
N ASN A 56 31.39 16.96 4.47
CA ASN A 56 30.23 17.81 4.22
C ASN A 56 29.16 17.09 3.39
N ASP A 57 29.56 16.28 2.40
CA ASP A 57 28.62 15.50 1.60
C ASP A 57 27.95 14.39 2.43
N LEU A 58 28.72 13.71 3.29
CA LEU A 58 28.19 12.74 4.27
C LEU A 58 27.25 13.39 5.28
N ARG A 59 27.55 14.59 5.79
CA ARG A 59 26.65 15.33 6.68
C ARG A 59 25.35 15.71 5.99
N LYS A 60 25.41 16.09 4.71
CA LYS A 60 24.23 16.40 3.92
C LYS A 60 23.37 15.15 3.69
N GLN A 61 23.98 14.04 3.30
CA GLN A 61 23.28 12.75 3.15
C GLN A 61 22.65 12.28 4.47
N LEU A 62 23.35 12.45 5.59
CA LEU A 62 22.83 12.10 6.91
C LEU A 62 21.61 12.95 7.29
N ALA A 63 21.65 14.26 7.02
CA ALA A 63 20.51 15.15 7.28
C ALA A 63 19.30 14.81 6.40
N GLU A 64 19.52 14.47 5.13
CA GLU A 64 18.48 14.02 4.21
C GLU A 64 17.86 12.68 4.66
N GLU A 65 18.68 11.71 5.09
CA GLU A 65 18.21 10.43 5.59
C GLU A 65 17.42 10.58 6.90
N GLN A 66 17.87 11.43 7.82
CA GLN A 66 17.14 11.74 9.06
C GLN A 66 15.77 12.36 8.79
N GLU A 67 15.67 13.27 7.83
CA GLU A 67 14.39 13.90 7.46
C GLU A 67 13.45 12.89 6.79
N LEU A 68 13.97 12.04 5.91
CA LEU A 68 13.20 10.94 5.30
C LEU A 68 12.75 9.92 6.34
N ASN A 69 13.62 9.58 7.29
CA ASN A 69 13.31 8.67 8.39
C ASN A 69 12.21 9.25 9.30
N ARG A 70 12.26 10.56 9.59
CA ARG A 70 11.21 11.24 10.36
C ARG A 70 9.87 11.20 9.63
N LYS A 71 9.85 11.54 8.33
CA LYS A 71 8.63 11.45 7.50
C LYS A 71 8.10 10.02 7.43
N LEU A 72 8.97 9.03 7.28
CA LEU A 72 8.58 7.63 7.24
C LEU A 72 7.99 7.18 8.59
N ARG A 73 8.58 7.60 9.72
CA ARG A 73 8.04 7.35 11.06
C ARG A 73 6.67 8.01 11.26
N GLU A 74 6.46 9.22 10.77
CA GLU A 74 5.16 9.88 10.78
C GLU A 74 4.13 9.14 9.93
N GLN A 75 4.49 8.71 8.72
CA GLN A 75 3.62 7.91 7.86
C GLN A 75 3.26 6.56 8.50
N VAL A 76 4.25 5.86 9.06
CA VAL A 76 4.03 4.60 9.79
C VAL A 76 3.15 4.82 11.01
N LYS A 77 3.34 5.92 11.75
CA LYS A 77 2.49 6.28 12.88
C LYS A 77 1.06 6.53 12.42
N ASN A 78 0.85 7.34 11.39
CA ASN A 78 -0.48 7.63 10.84
C ASN A 78 -1.19 6.36 10.32
N LEU A 79 -0.46 5.49 9.62
CA LEU A 79 -0.97 4.19 9.17
C LEU A 79 -1.29 3.26 10.35
N SER A 80 -0.45 3.28 11.39
CA SER A 80 -0.68 2.49 12.60
C SER A 80 -1.90 2.98 13.37
N GLU A 81 -2.13 4.29 13.47
CA GLU A 81 -3.31 4.90 14.09
C GLU A 81 -4.58 4.62 13.27
N ALA A 82 -4.51 4.70 11.95
CA ALA A 82 -5.62 4.32 11.06
C ALA A 82 -5.96 2.83 11.19
N LYS A 83 -4.94 1.96 11.24
CA LYS A 83 -5.12 0.52 11.50
C LYS A 83 -5.67 0.26 12.90
N PHE A 84 -5.23 1.01 13.91
CA PHE A 84 -5.76 0.88 15.28
C PHE A 84 -7.20 1.36 15.36
N SER A 85 -7.59 2.38 14.59
CA SER A 85 -8.98 2.82 14.46
C SER A 85 -9.86 1.75 13.80
N LEU A 86 -9.38 1.13 12.72
CA LEU A 86 -10.03 -0.02 12.06
C LEU A 86 -10.04 -1.29 12.93
N GLN A 87 -9.02 -1.50 13.74
CA GLN A 87 -9.00 -2.58 14.72
C GLN A 87 -9.92 -2.28 15.89
N LYS A 88 -10.05 -1.04 16.35
CA LYS A 88 -10.97 -0.67 17.42
C LYS A 88 -12.42 -0.91 17.01
N THR A 89 -12.78 -0.66 15.75
CA THR A 89 -14.11 -1.00 15.20
C THR A 89 -14.34 -2.49 14.94
N THR A 90 -13.29 -3.33 14.98
CA THR A 90 -13.38 -4.79 14.82
C THR A 90 -13.06 -5.58 16.09
N THR A 91 -12.47 -4.94 17.11
CA THR A 91 -12.08 -5.54 18.40
C THR A 91 -13.01 -5.10 19.54
N GLU A 92 -13.81 -4.04 19.35
CA GLU A 92 -15.04 -3.91 20.12
C GLU A 92 -15.89 -5.16 19.85
N LYS A 93 -16.39 -5.78 20.92
CA LYS A 93 -17.27 -6.95 20.85
C LYS A 93 -18.50 -6.56 20.03
N ILE A 94 -18.44 -6.80 18.72
CA ILE A 94 -19.54 -6.54 17.79
C ILE A 94 -20.74 -7.25 18.38
N SER A 95 -21.76 -6.48 18.76
CA SER A 95 -22.93 -7.08 19.38
C SER A 95 -23.65 -7.94 18.35
N VAL A 96 -24.40 -8.94 18.81
CA VAL A 96 -25.21 -9.77 17.89
C VAL A 96 -26.17 -8.89 17.07
N ALA A 97 -26.61 -7.76 17.63
CA ALA A 97 -27.43 -6.78 16.94
C ALA A 97 -26.67 -6.07 15.80
N ASP A 98 -25.39 -5.74 15.99
CA ASP A 98 -24.57 -5.12 14.94
C ASP A 98 -24.26 -6.09 13.80
N LEU A 99 -24.06 -7.38 14.11
CA LEU A 99 -23.93 -8.43 13.10
C LEU A 99 -25.21 -8.62 12.31
N GLN A 100 -26.37 -8.61 13.00
CA GLN A 100 -27.66 -8.72 12.34
C GLN A 100 -27.93 -7.51 11.44
N ALA A 101 -27.66 -6.29 11.90
CA ALA A 101 -27.82 -5.08 11.09
C ALA A 101 -26.93 -5.09 9.84
N ARG A 102 -25.69 -5.62 9.94
CA ARG A 102 -24.80 -5.79 8.78
C ARG A 102 -25.30 -6.86 7.81
N LYS A 103 -25.89 -7.94 8.34
CA LYS A 103 -26.51 -8.97 7.52
C LYS A 103 -27.72 -8.41 6.79
N ASP A 104 -28.60 -7.70 7.47
CA ASP A 104 -29.80 -7.12 6.88
C ASP A 104 -29.43 -6.10 5.78
N ALA A 105 -28.41 -5.26 6.02
CA ALA A 105 -27.90 -4.33 5.01
C ALA A 105 -27.29 -5.05 3.79
N PHE A 106 -26.62 -6.19 4.01
CA PHE A 106 -26.09 -7.02 2.92
C PHE A 106 -27.22 -7.67 2.12
N ASP A 107 -28.20 -8.27 2.80
CA ASP A 107 -29.35 -8.92 2.18
C ASP A 107 -30.17 -7.89 1.37
N GLU A 108 -30.41 -6.69 1.89
CA GLU A 108 -31.06 -5.58 1.16
C GLU A 108 -30.26 -5.17 -0.09
N THR A 109 -28.94 -5.09 0.02
CA THR A 109 -28.07 -4.75 -1.11
C THR A 109 -28.11 -5.84 -2.17
N MET A 110 -28.13 -7.11 -1.76
CA MET A 110 -28.25 -8.25 -2.66
C MET A 110 -29.60 -8.23 -3.38
N GLU A 111 -30.69 -7.99 -2.66
CA GLU A 111 -32.03 -7.88 -3.25
C GLU A 111 -32.13 -6.70 -4.25
N ARG A 112 -31.45 -5.58 -3.95
CA ARG A 112 -31.35 -4.44 -4.88
C ARG A 112 -30.59 -4.80 -6.15
N ILE A 113 -29.47 -5.49 -6.03
CA ILE A 113 -28.67 -5.96 -7.18
C ILE A 113 -29.47 -6.98 -7.98
N GLU A 114 -30.13 -7.92 -7.32
CA GLU A 114 -31.00 -8.91 -7.94
C GLU A 114 -32.11 -8.22 -8.74
N LYS A 115 -32.81 -7.27 -8.12
CA LYS A 115 -33.85 -6.49 -8.79
C LYS A 115 -33.31 -5.64 -9.94
N GLN A 116 -32.10 -5.09 -9.83
CA GLN A 116 -31.55 -4.20 -10.84
C GLN A 116 -30.95 -4.95 -12.04
N TYR A 117 -30.36 -6.12 -11.81
CA TYR A 117 -29.61 -6.85 -12.84
C TYR A 117 -30.22 -8.19 -13.24
N PHE A 118 -31.03 -8.81 -12.36
CA PHE A 118 -31.61 -10.13 -12.58
C PHE A 118 -33.13 -10.12 -12.79
N SER A 119 -33.81 -8.98 -12.61
CA SER A 119 -35.25 -8.88 -12.89
C SER A 119 -35.59 -9.03 -14.38
N TYR A 120 -34.65 -8.70 -15.27
CA TYR A 120 -34.82 -8.84 -16.71
C TYR A 120 -34.16 -10.12 -17.22
N HIS A 121 -34.95 -11.18 -17.35
CA HIS A 121 -34.59 -12.34 -18.14
C HIS A 121 -35.22 -12.19 -19.53
N PRO A 122 -34.42 -11.99 -20.60
CA PRO A 122 -34.99 -11.92 -21.93
C PRO A 122 -35.59 -13.29 -22.30
N GLU A 123 -36.79 -13.28 -22.87
CA GLU A 123 -37.49 -14.50 -23.28
C GLU A 123 -36.62 -15.32 -24.25
N ASN A 124 -36.70 -16.65 -24.18
CA ASN A 124 -35.97 -17.53 -25.11
C ASN A 124 -36.56 -17.43 -26.52
N VAL A 125 -35.98 -16.54 -27.33
CA VAL A 125 -36.37 -16.27 -28.72
C VAL A 125 -36.07 -17.47 -29.64
N CYS A 126 -35.12 -18.34 -29.28
CA CYS A 126 -34.70 -19.48 -30.08
C CYS A 126 -35.45 -20.78 -29.77
N LYS A 127 -36.36 -20.76 -28.78
CA LYS A 127 -37.19 -21.90 -28.37
C LYS A 127 -37.92 -22.63 -29.51
N PRO A 128 -38.46 -21.95 -30.56
CA PRO A 128 -39.07 -22.65 -31.68
C PRO A 128 -38.06 -23.53 -32.45
N ILE A 129 -36.86 -23.02 -32.69
CA ILE A 129 -35.79 -23.73 -33.40
C ILE A 129 -35.29 -24.92 -32.57
N GLU A 130 -35.19 -24.76 -31.24
CA GLU A 130 -34.87 -25.86 -30.33
C GLU A 130 -35.93 -26.97 -30.38
N THR A 131 -37.21 -26.59 -30.44
CA THR A 131 -38.32 -27.55 -30.52
C THR A 131 -38.27 -28.34 -31.82
N ASP A 132 -38.08 -27.65 -32.95
CA ASP A 132 -37.98 -28.27 -34.27
C ASP A 132 -36.74 -29.16 -34.42
N LEU A 133 -35.60 -28.74 -33.83
CA LEU A 133 -34.38 -29.54 -33.76
C LEU A 133 -34.62 -30.84 -32.98
N MET A 134 -35.25 -30.75 -31.81
CA MET A 134 -35.57 -31.92 -30.98
C MET A 134 -36.55 -32.85 -31.69
N GLU A 135 -37.56 -32.31 -32.38
CA GLU A 135 -38.48 -33.11 -33.20
C GLU A 135 -37.73 -33.82 -34.36
N CYS A 136 -36.80 -33.12 -35.02
CA CYS A 136 -35.97 -33.70 -36.08
C CYS A 136 -35.10 -34.85 -35.56
N ILE A 137 -34.44 -34.66 -34.41
CA ILE A 137 -33.60 -35.69 -33.76
C ILE A 137 -34.46 -36.90 -33.36
N MET A 138 -35.64 -36.67 -32.80
CA MET A 138 -36.57 -37.73 -32.42
C MET A 138 -37.02 -38.56 -33.64
N LYS A 139 -37.24 -37.91 -34.79
CA LYS A 139 -37.59 -38.58 -36.06
C LYS A 139 -36.40 -39.26 -36.74
N ASN A 140 -35.18 -38.74 -36.58
CA ASN A 140 -33.96 -39.19 -37.27
C ASN A 140 -32.88 -39.72 -36.30
N LYS A 141 -33.25 -40.62 -35.39
CA LYS A 141 -32.35 -41.14 -34.34
C LYS A 141 -31.00 -41.68 -34.84
N ASN A 142 -30.98 -42.26 -36.06
CA ASN A 142 -29.79 -42.87 -36.64
C ASN A 142 -29.10 -41.99 -37.71
N LYS A 143 -29.63 -40.78 -37.96
CA LYS A 143 -29.16 -39.87 -39.02
C LYS A 143 -29.19 -38.42 -38.55
N LEU A 144 -28.43 -38.11 -37.49
CA LEU A 144 -28.36 -36.76 -36.89
C LEU A 144 -27.92 -35.67 -37.88
N LEU A 145 -27.12 -36.02 -38.90
CA LEU A 145 -26.68 -35.09 -39.94
C LEU A 145 -27.84 -34.50 -40.76
N ASN A 146 -28.99 -35.17 -40.83
CA ASN A 146 -30.19 -34.63 -41.47
C ASN A 146 -30.77 -33.43 -40.72
N CYS A 147 -30.43 -33.25 -39.44
CA CYS A 147 -30.86 -32.14 -38.61
C CYS A 147 -29.80 -31.03 -38.51
N ALA A 148 -28.69 -31.14 -39.25
CA ALA A 148 -27.58 -30.18 -39.16
C ALA A 148 -27.97 -28.75 -39.56
N SER A 149 -28.97 -28.58 -40.44
CA SER A 149 -29.50 -27.25 -40.81
C SER A 149 -30.05 -26.50 -39.60
N PHE A 150 -30.77 -27.18 -38.71
CA PHE A 150 -31.32 -26.58 -37.49
C PHE A 150 -30.24 -26.11 -36.52
N ALA A 151 -29.05 -26.75 -36.51
CA ALA A 151 -27.92 -26.30 -35.72
C ALA A 151 -27.36 -24.96 -36.25
N VAL A 152 -27.36 -24.75 -37.57
CA VAL A 152 -26.96 -23.48 -38.19
C VAL A 152 -27.96 -22.38 -37.81
N ASP A 153 -29.26 -22.67 -37.92
CA ASP A 153 -30.32 -21.73 -37.58
C ASP A 153 -30.32 -21.37 -36.09
N LEU A 154 -30.08 -22.35 -35.21
CA LEU A 154 -29.98 -22.14 -33.77
C LEU A 154 -28.76 -21.28 -33.41
N THR A 155 -27.61 -21.55 -34.05
CA THR A 155 -26.38 -20.77 -33.84
C THR A 155 -26.58 -19.32 -34.25
N LYS A 156 -27.22 -19.10 -35.41
CA LYS A 156 -27.56 -17.77 -35.89
C LYS A 156 -28.54 -17.04 -34.98
N CYS A 157 -29.61 -17.70 -34.56
CA CYS A 157 -30.57 -17.13 -33.62
C CYS A 157 -29.89 -16.70 -32.30
N THR A 158 -29.00 -17.55 -31.78
CA THR A 158 -28.26 -17.26 -30.54
C THR A 158 -27.29 -16.09 -30.73
N SER A 159 -26.60 -15.99 -31.88
CA SER A 159 -25.70 -14.87 -32.16
C SER A 159 -26.46 -13.56 -32.30
N ASP A 160 -27.57 -13.56 -33.04
CA ASP A 160 -28.39 -12.36 -33.29
C ASP A 160 -29.01 -11.85 -31.98
N PHE A 161 -29.49 -12.77 -31.13
CA PHE A 161 -30.02 -12.45 -29.81
C PHE A 161 -28.93 -11.88 -28.88
N ARG A 162 -27.74 -12.49 -28.87
CA ARG A 162 -26.59 -11.98 -28.11
C ARG A 162 -26.21 -10.58 -28.55
N GLU A 163 -26.16 -10.32 -29.86
CA GLU A 163 -25.85 -8.98 -30.39
C GLU A 163 -26.91 -7.96 -29.98
N LYS A 164 -28.19 -8.33 -30.00
CA LYS A 164 -29.30 -7.48 -29.56
C LYS A 164 -29.19 -7.12 -28.08
N ILE A 165 -28.93 -8.10 -27.20
CA ILE A 165 -28.74 -7.84 -25.76
C ILE A 165 -27.54 -6.92 -25.53
N LEU A 166 -26.41 -7.18 -26.18
CA LEU A 166 -25.21 -6.36 -26.00
C LEU A 166 -25.43 -4.90 -26.43
N LYS A 167 -26.24 -4.66 -27.46
CA LYS A 167 -26.64 -3.31 -27.87
C LYS A 167 -27.58 -2.65 -26.86
N GLU A 168 -28.58 -3.37 -26.34
CA GLU A 168 -29.52 -2.83 -25.35
C GLU A 168 -28.84 -2.51 -24.00
N VAL A 169 -27.92 -3.36 -23.53
CA VAL A 169 -27.16 -3.12 -22.28
C VAL A 169 -26.21 -1.93 -22.38
N SER A 170 -25.75 -1.58 -23.59
CA SER A 170 -24.86 -0.42 -23.78
C SER A 170 -25.57 0.94 -23.65
N HIS A 171 -26.91 0.94 -23.59
CA HIS A 171 -27.75 2.14 -23.54
C HIS A 171 -28.48 2.34 -22.20
N LEU A 172 -28.27 1.44 -21.22
CA LEU A 172 -28.74 1.53 -19.84
C LEU A 172 -27.60 1.97 -18.91
#